data_AF-A0A380JN74-F1
#
_entry.id   AF-A0A380JN74-F1
#
_cell.length_a   1.000
_cell.length_b   1.000
_cell.length_c   1.000
_cell.angle_alpha   90.00
_cell.angle_beta   90.00
_cell.angle_gamma   90.00
#
_symmetry.space_group_name_H-M   'P 1'
#
loop_
_entity.id
_entity.type
_entity.pdbx_description
1 polymer ?
#
loop_
_entity_poly.entity_id
_entity_poly.type
_entity_poly.pdbx_seq_one_letter_code
_entity_poly.pdbx_strand_id
1 'polypeptide(L)'
;MSHITITLEEDILVNLIFAAAQSSCGFDRNIIKENQMWHLDCCDYNQPIYEVLKQINIDDIQDSYNKDYLKEVIEKGKEFFQ
;
A
#
# COMPACT_ATOMS: atom_id res chain seq x y z
N MET A 1 -22.63 1.96 -9.34
CA MET A 1 -22.59 0.97 -8.24
C MET A 1 -22.50 1.74 -6.93
N SER A 2 -23.11 1.28 -5.83
CA SER A 2 -22.94 1.93 -4.53
C SER A 2 -21.51 1.71 -4.03
N HIS A 3 -20.81 2.77 -3.63
CA HIS A 3 -19.53 2.66 -2.96
C HIS A 3 -19.76 2.44 -1.46
N ILE A 4 -19.10 1.42 -0.91
CA ILE A 4 -19.05 1.16 0.53
C ILE A 4 -17.67 1.60 1.00
N THR A 5 -17.63 2.48 1.99
CA THR A 5 -16.39 2.87 2.67
C THR A 5 -16.24 2.02 3.92
N ILE A 6 -15.08 1.39 4.07
CA ILE A 6 -14.72 0.62 5.28
C ILE A 6 -13.57 1.38 5.94
N THR A 7 -13.74 1.71 7.22
CA THR A 7 -12.65 2.27 8.03
C THR A 7 -11.87 1.12 8.66
N LEU A 8 -10.56 1.12 8.46
CA LEU A 8 -9.64 0.16 9.05
C LEU A 8 -8.70 0.90 10.02
N GLU A 9 -8.30 0.22 11.09
CA GLU A 9 -7.15 0.67 11.88
C GLU A 9 -5.89 0.63 11.01
N GLU A 10 -4.94 1.53 11.26
CA GLU A 10 -3.76 1.72 10.40
C GLU A 10 -2.92 0.43 10.30
N ASP A 11 -2.77 -0.32 11.38
CA ASP A 11 -2.07 -1.60 11.38
C ASP A 11 -2.77 -2.66 10.50
N ILE A 12 -4.10 -2.71 10.50
CA ILE A 12 -4.90 -3.58 9.64
C ILE A 12 -4.76 -3.16 8.18
N LEU A 13 -4.77 -1.85 7.89
CA LEU A 13 -4.56 -1.32 6.56
C LEU A 13 -3.17 -1.66 6.02
N VAL A 14 -2.12 -1.46 6.84
CA VAL A 14 -0.75 -1.84 6.51
C VAL A 14 -0.65 -3.34 6.26
N ASN A 15 -1.34 -4.16 7.07
CA ASN A 15 -1.39 -5.60 6.88
C ASN A 15 -2.04 -6.00 5.55
N LEU A 16 -3.10 -5.32 5.15
CA LEU A 16 -3.77 -5.54 3.88
C LEU A 16 -2.85 -5.24 2.69
N ILE A 17 -2.08 -4.16 2.76
CA ILE A 17 -1.13 -3.78 1.71
C ILE A 17 -0.01 -4.80 1.60
N PHE A 18 0.55 -5.25 2.72
CA PHE A 18 1.54 -6.34 2.71
C PHE A 18 0.97 -7.66 2.18
N ALA A 19 -0.27 -8.00 2.52
CA ALA A 19 -0.93 -9.19 2.00
C ALA A 19 -1.13 -9.12 0.48
N ALA A 20 -1.52 -7.93 -0.03
CA ALA A 20 -1.61 -7.68 -1.46
C ALA A 20 -0.23 -7.90 -2.11
N ALA A 21 0.84 -7.32 -1.55
CA ALA A 21 2.20 -7.45 -2.07
C ALA A 21 2.66 -8.92 -2.11
N GLN A 22 2.45 -9.64 -1.01
CA GLN A 22 2.79 -11.06 -0.94
C GLN A 22 2.05 -11.88 -2.00
N SER A 23 0.80 -11.53 -2.29
CA SER A 23 0.00 -12.22 -3.32
C SER A 23 0.37 -11.85 -4.76
N SER A 24 0.83 -10.62 -5.02
CA SER A 24 0.91 -10.07 -6.38
C SER A 24 2.32 -9.79 -6.90
N CYS A 25 3.30 -9.58 -6.03
CA CYS A 25 4.70 -9.35 -6.38
C CYS A 25 5.68 -10.34 -5.72
N GLY A 26 5.18 -11.31 -4.95
CA GLY A 26 6.02 -12.34 -4.32
C GLY A 26 6.85 -11.83 -3.14
N PHE A 27 6.48 -10.67 -2.59
CA PHE A 27 7.11 -10.11 -1.41
C PHE A 27 6.91 -11.04 -0.19
N ASP A 28 8.01 -11.50 0.40
CA ASP A 28 7.94 -12.33 1.61
C ASP A 28 7.94 -11.47 2.86
N ARG A 29 6.74 -11.24 3.44
CA ARG A 29 6.60 -10.48 4.68
C ARG A 29 7.44 -11.04 5.83
N ASN A 30 7.72 -12.34 5.86
CA ASN A 30 8.42 -12.97 6.98
C ASN A 30 9.90 -12.55 7.08
N ILE A 31 10.45 -11.89 6.04
CA ILE A 31 11.83 -11.41 6.06
C ILE A 31 12.00 -10.11 6.86
N ILE A 32 10.89 -9.46 7.26
CA ILE A 32 10.90 -8.15 7.90
C ILE A 32 10.39 -8.24 9.33
N LYS A 33 10.99 -7.45 10.23
CA LYS A 33 10.66 -7.42 11.66
C LYS A 33 9.70 -6.31 12.05
N GLU A 34 9.49 -5.33 11.18
CA GLU A 34 8.72 -4.12 11.43
C GLU A 34 7.76 -3.82 10.27
N ASN A 35 6.67 -3.11 10.55
CA ASN A 35 5.66 -2.72 9.56
C ASN A 35 6.09 -1.49 8.74
N GLN A 36 7.38 -1.43 8.35
CA GLN A 36 7.91 -0.30 7.60
C GLN A 36 7.62 -0.49 6.11
N MET A 37 6.80 0.38 5.53
CA MET A 37 6.25 0.16 4.19
C MET A 37 7.27 0.30 3.06
N TRP A 38 8.38 1.01 3.26
CA TRP A 38 9.43 1.17 2.24
C TRP A 38 10.04 -0.14 1.73
N HIS A 39 9.90 -1.23 2.49
CA HIS A 39 10.29 -2.56 2.03
C HIS A 39 9.47 -3.06 0.82
N LEU A 40 8.35 -2.41 0.52
CA LEU A 40 7.52 -2.69 -0.64
C LEU A 40 8.04 -2.03 -1.92
N ASP A 41 9.21 -1.38 -1.90
CA ASP A 41 9.86 -0.74 -3.06
C ASP A 41 9.91 -1.64 -4.31
N CYS A 42 10.16 -2.94 -4.12
CA CYS A 42 10.16 -3.95 -5.17
C CYS A 42 8.79 -4.18 -5.84
N CYS A 43 7.72 -3.67 -5.24
CA CYS A 43 6.33 -3.78 -5.67
C CYS A 43 5.74 -2.44 -6.13
N ASP A 44 6.52 -1.36 -6.17
CA ASP A 44 6.06 -0.01 -6.54
C ASP A 44 5.37 0.04 -7.92
N TYR A 45 5.80 -0.83 -8.84
CA TYR A 45 5.26 -0.94 -10.20
C TYR A 45 4.32 -2.14 -10.37
N ASN A 46 3.66 -2.58 -9.29
CA ASN A 46 2.72 -3.69 -9.34
C ASN A 46 1.28 -3.17 -9.44
N GLN A 47 0.60 -3.48 -10.56
CA GLN A 47 -0.75 -3.00 -10.80
C GLN A 47 -1.76 -3.38 -9.69
N PRO A 48 -1.80 -4.64 -9.18
CA PRO A 48 -2.64 -4.97 -8.03
C PRO A 48 -2.38 -4.12 -6.78
N ILE A 49 -1.12 -3.79 -6.48
CA ILE A 49 -0.79 -2.90 -5.37
C ILE A 49 -1.34 -1.51 -5.63
N TYR A 50 -1.09 -0.95 -6.80
CA TYR A 50 -1.62 0.37 -7.17
C TYR A 50 -3.16 0.45 -7.05
N GLU A 51 -3.86 -0.59 -7.47
CA GLU A 51 -5.32 -0.70 -7.38
C GLU A 51 -5.84 -0.71 -5.93
N VAL A 52 -5.07 -1.26 -4.99
CA VAL A 52 -5.36 -1.18 -3.55
C VAL A 52 -5.05 0.23 -3.04
N LEU A 53 -3.86 0.74 -3.34
CA LEU A 53 -3.37 2.02 -2.81
C LEU A 53 -4.24 3.20 -3.21
N LYS A 54 -4.76 3.24 -4.44
CA LYS A 54 -5.65 4.32 -4.90
C LYS A 54 -6.98 4.43 -4.15
N GLN A 55 -7.36 3.39 -3.38
CA GLN A 55 -8.60 3.36 -2.59
C GLN A 55 -8.39 3.89 -1.17
N ILE A 56 -7.13 4.15 -0.78
CA ILE A 56 -6.76 4.58 0.56
C ILE A 56 -6.83 6.11 0.64
N ASN A 57 -7.46 6.61 1.70
CA ASN A 57 -7.33 8.01 2.07
C ASN A 57 -6.01 8.21 2.84
N ILE A 58 -4.98 8.71 2.14
CA ILE A 58 -3.64 8.90 2.70
C ILE A 58 -3.63 9.82 3.92
N ASP A 59 -4.63 10.71 4.07
CA ASP A 59 -4.70 11.60 5.21
C ASP A 59 -5.05 10.90 6.54
N ASP A 60 -5.54 9.66 6.47
CA ASP A 60 -5.84 8.85 7.65
C ASP A 60 -4.60 8.10 8.18
N ILE A 61 -3.46 8.15 7.47
CA ILE A 61 -2.19 7.54 7.89
C ILE A 61 -1.47 8.48 8.88
N GLN A 62 -1.21 7.99 10.10
CA GLN A 62 -0.55 8.77 11.16
C GLN A 62 0.97 8.71 11.06
N ASP A 63 1.54 7.56 10.70
CA ASP A 63 2.98 7.42 10.54
C ASP A 63 3.47 8.23 9.33
N SER A 64 4.27 9.26 9.57
CA SER A 64 4.71 10.18 8.52
C SER A 64 5.57 9.50 7.46
N TYR A 65 6.35 8.49 7.86
CA TYR A 65 7.23 7.76 6.94
C TYR A 65 6.41 6.89 5.99
N ASN A 66 5.44 6.14 6.52
CA ASN A 66 4.49 5.36 5.72
C ASN A 66 3.66 6.28 4.82
N LYS A 67 3.20 7.43 5.34
CA LYS A 67 2.43 8.40 4.57
C LYS A 67 3.21 8.92 3.35
N ASP A 68 4.48 9.28 3.54
CA ASP A 68 5.31 9.80 2.45
C ASP A 68 5.64 8.73 1.41
N TYR A 69 5.96 7.50 1.85
CA TYR A 69 6.17 6.37 0.94
C TYR A 69 4.92 6.06 0.11
N LEU A 70 3.73 5.96 0.74
CA LEU A 70 2.49 5.67 0.02
C LEU A 70 2.15 6.73 -1.03
N LYS A 71 2.42 8.01 -0.75
CA LYS A 71 2.28 9.09 -1.75
C LYS A 71 3.17 8.85 -2.96
N GLU A 72 4.45 8.54 -2.73
CA GLU A 72 5.41 8.28 -3.80
C GLU A 72 4.95 7.13 -4.69
N VAL A 73 4.53 6.00 -4.10
CA VAL A 73 4.08 4.82 -4.86
C VAL A 73 2.80 5.10 -5.64
N ILE A 74 1.86 5.86 -5.06
CA ILE A 74 0.62 6.24 -5.77
C ILE A 74 0.93 7.15 -6.96
N GLU A 75 1.84 8.12 -6.83
CA GLU A 75 2.25 8.97 -7.95
C GLU A 75 2.98 8.17 -9.04
N LYS A 76 3.92 7.27 -8.67
CA LYS A 76 4.53 6.33 -9.62
C LYS A 76 3.47 5.50 -10.33
N GLY A 77 2.52 4.93 -9.59
CA GLY A 77 1.46 4.11 -10.19
C GLY A 77 0.59 4.87 -11.20
N LYS A 78 0.33 6.16 -10.97
CA LYS A 78 -0.37 7.02 -11.95
C LYS A 78 0.42 7.15 -13.25
N GLU A 79 1.75 7.34 -13.18
CA GLU A 79 2.59 7.46 -14.38
C GLU A 79 2.61 6.20 -15.24
N PHE A 80 2.43 5.02 -14.64
CA PHE A 80 2.57 3.73 -15.32
C PHE A 80 1.24 3.06 -15.70
N PHE A 81 0.15 3.35 -14.98
CA PHE A 81 -1.13 2.63 -15.11
C PHE A 81 -2.34 3.50 -15.47
N GLN A 82 -2.17 4.82 -15.64
CA GLN A 82 -3.24 5.76 -16.05
C GLN A 82 -2.80 6.64 -17.21
#